data_AF-A0A936IFS0-F1
#
_entry.id   AF-A0A936IFS0-F1
#
_cell.length_a   1.000
_cell.length_b   1.000
_cell.length_c   1.000
_cell.angle_alpha   90.00
_cell.angle_beta   90.00
_cell.angle_gamma   90.00
#
_symmetry.space_group_name_H-M   'P 1'
#
loop_
_entity.id
_entity.type
_entity.pdbx_description
1 polymer ?
#
loop_
_entity_poly.entity_id
_entity_poly.type
_entity_poly.pdbx_seq_one_letter_code
_entity_poly.pdbx_strand_id
1 'polypeptide(L)'
;MPTAPPPTNAAEASSPHAAQSVVASTLALLLLLALIGLIAWASLELNVVDGFRWLLSTRWGVVTVLDVYAGAFVVAVWMRATTRSTAAWLAWVVALLCLGHAVSLAYLLTRLARGRSLARAFSGA
;
A
#
# COMPACT_ATOMS: atom_id res chain seq x y z
N MET A 1 33.52 44.88 6.07
CA MET A 1 32.07 44.71 5.77
C MET A 1 31.86 43.25 5.37
N PRO A 2 31.31 42.39 6.23
CA PRO A 2 31.06 40.99 5.91
C PRO A 2 29.85 40.88 4.99
N THR A 3 30.03 40.30 3.80
CA THR A 3 28.94 39.99 2.87
C THR A 3 28.11 38.84 3.41
N ALA A 4 26.80 39.04 3.54
CA ALA A 4 25.86 38.00 3.93
C ALA A 4 25.92 36.81 2.94
N PRO A 5 25.87 35.54 3.40
CA PRO A 5 25.79 34.39 2.51
C PRO A 5 24.43 34.37 1.77
N PRO A 6 24.38 33.87 0.52
CA PRO A 6 23.18 33.92 -0.30
C PRO A 6 22.08 32.98 0.23
N PRO A 7 20.80 33.39 0.21
CA PRO A 7 19.69 32.54 0.58
C PRO A 7 19.33 31.61 -0.60
N THR A 8 20.00 30.46 -0.72
CA THR A 8 19.75 29.58 -1.89
C THR A 8 19.50 28.11 -1.54
N ASN A 9 19.70 27.66 -0.30
CA ASN A 9 19.68 26.21 -0.01
C ASN A 9 18.45 25.71 0.77
N ALA A 10 17.54 26.58 1.19
CA ALA A 10 16.40 26.18 2.06
C ALA A 10 15.10 25.88 1.28
N ALA A 11 14.85 26.56 0.15
CA ALA A 11 13.63 26.41 -0.64
C ALA A 11 13.68 25.24 -1.64
N GLU A 12 14.88 24.90 -2.11
CA GLU A 12 15.08 23.89 -3.17
C GLU A 12 15.16 22.45 -2.61
N ALA A 13 15.59 22.29 -1.36
CA ALA A 13 15.69 20.98 -0.71
C ALA A 13 14.33 20.42 -0.23
N SER A 14 13.31 21.28 -0.07
CA SER A 14 12.00 20.90 0.49
C SER A 14 10.96 20.50 -0.55
N SER A 15 11.16 20.86 -1.82
CA SER A 15 10.21 20.71 -2.92
C SER A 15 10.18 19.32 -3.62
N PRO A 16 11.30 18.63 -3.90
CA PRO A 16 11.25 17.36 -4.65
C PRO A 16 10.65 16.21 -3.85
N HIS A 17 10.93 16.13 -2.55
CA HIS A 17 10.39 15.07 -1.69
C HIS A 17 8.90 15.24 -1.38
N ALA A 18 8.44 16.48 -1.22
CA ALA A 18 7.02 16.78 -1.02
C ALA A 18 6.21 16.40 -2.26
N ALA A 19 6.64 16.82 -3.45
CA ALA A 19 6.00 16.47 -4.72
C ALA A 19 5.96 14.94 -4.94
N GLN A 20 7.06 14.24 -4.67
CA GLN A 20 7.13 12.77 -4.77
C GLN A 20 6.14 12.07 -3.82
N SER A 21 6.00 12.55 -2.59
CA SER A 21 5.06 11.97 -1.62
C SER A 21 3.59 12.19 -2.02
N VAL A 22 3.28 13.32 -2.64
CA VAL A 22 1.94 13.63 -3.16
C VAL A 22 1.62 12.74 -4.35
N VAL A 23 2.53 12.62 -5.32
CA VAL A 23 2.34 11.74 -6.49
C VAL A 23 2.12 10.30 -6.06
N ALA A 24 2.92 9.79 -5.13
CA ALA A 24 2.78 8.44 -4.60
C ALA A 24 1.44 8.22 -3.88
N SER A 25 1.00 9.20 -3.09
CA SER A 25 -0.28 9.14 -2.39
C SER A 25 -1.45 9.15 -3.38
N THR A 26 -1.40 10.01 -4.39
CA THR A 26 -2.43 10.07 -5.44
C THR A 26 -2.51 8.77 -6.22
N LEU A 27 -1.37 8.21 -6.64
CA LEU A 27 -1.33 6.92 -7.34
C LEU A 27 -1.88 5.78 -6.47
N ALA A 28 -1.45 5.71 -5.20
CA ALA A 28 -1.93 4.68 -4.27
C ALA A 28 -3.44 4.81 -4.02
N LEU A 29 -3.97 6.03 -3.93
CA LEU A 29 -5.41 6.28 -3.78
C LEU A 29 -6.19 5.86 -5.02
N LEU A 30 -5.72 6.22 -6.22
CA LEU A 30 -6.37 5.83 -7.48
C LEU A 30 -6.39 4.31 -7.64
N LEU A 31 -5.27 3.63 -7.36
CA LEU A 31 -5.19 2.16 -7.37
C LEU A 31 -6.13 1.53 -6.35
N LEU A 32 -6.24 2.10 -5.15
CA LEU A 32 -7.16 1.61 -4.12
C LEU A 32 -8.61 1.73 -4.58
N LEU A 33 -9.00 2.89 -5.09
CA LEU A 33 -10.37 3.12 -5.60
C LEU A 33 -10.67 2.20 -6.79
N ALA A 34 -9.71 2.01 -7.70
CA ALA A 34 -9.85 1.09 -8.81
C ALA A 34 -10.06 -0.35 -8.33
N LEU A 35 -9.25 -0.84 -7.38
CA LEU A 35 -9.42 -2.20 -6.83
C LEU A 35 -10.77 -2.38 -6.14
N ILE A 36 -11.20 -1.42 -5.33
CA ILE A 36 -12.52 -1.46 -4.69
C ILE A 36 -13.62 -1.49 -5.75
N GLY A 37 -13.51 -0.67 -6.79
CA GLY A 37 -14.45 -0.64 -7.92
C GLY A 37 -14.51 -1.96 -8.67
N LEU A 38 -13.36 -2.57 -8.99
CA LEU A 38 -13.30 -3.87 -9.66
C LEU A 38 -13.87 -5.00 -8.79
N ILE A 39 -13.61 -4.99 -7.48
CA ILE A 39 -14.17 -5.96 -6.53
C ILE A 39 -15.70 -5.81 -6.49
N ALA A 40 -16.20 -4.58 -6.41
CA ALA A 40 -17.64 -4.31 -6.42
C ALA A 40 -18.28 -4.77 -7.73
N TRP A 41 -17.68 -4.43 -8.88
CA TRP A 41 -18.14 -4.85 -10.19
C TRP A 41 -18.22 -6.38 -10.31
N ALA A 42 -17.12 -7.08 -9.98
CA ALA A 42 -17.08 -8.54 -10.03
C ALA A 42 -18.10 -9.20 -9.09
N SER A 43 -18.33 -8.61 -7.91
CA SER A 43 -19.29 -9.11 -6.92
C SER A 43 -20.75 -8.97 -7.36
N LEU A 44 -21.05 -8.12 -8.34
CA LEU A 44 -22.39 -8.02 -8.92
C LEU A 44 -22.69 -9.17 -9.91
N GLU A 45 -21.65 -9.72 -10.54
CA GLU A 45 -21.81 -10.82 -11.50
C GLU A 45 -21.76 -12.18 -10.81
N LEU A 46 -20.82 -12.37 -9.88
CA LEU A 46 -20.62 -13.63 -9.19
C LEU A 46 -20.29 -13.39 -7.71
N ASN A 47 -20.87 -14.19 -6.83
CA ASN A 47 -20.50 -14.16 -5.42
C ASN A 47 -19.01 -14.52 -5.26
N VAL A 48 -18.34 -13.85 -4.32
CA VAL A 48 -16.90 -14.02 -4.06
C VAL A 48 -16.51 -15.49 -3.84
N VAL A 49 -17.36 -16.26 -3.15
CA VAL A 49 -17.11 -17.69 -2.88
C VAL A 49 -17.12 -18.52 -4.17
N ASP A 50 -18.08 -18.26 -5.05
CA ASP A 50 -18.20 -19.00 -6.30
C ASP A 50 -17.11 -18.58 -7.30
N GLY A 51 -16.73 -17.31 -7.29
CA GLY A 51 -15.61 -16.81 -8.10
C GLY A 51 -14.29 -17.43 -7.66
N PHE A 52 -14.10 -17.56 -6.34
CA PHE A 52 -12.94 -18.23 -5.78
C PHE A 52 -12.91 -19.73 -6.11
N ARG A 53 -14.06 -20.43 -6.02
CA ARG A 53 -14.16 -21.84 -6.44
C ARG A 53 -13.82 -22.02 -7.92
N TRP A 54 -14.33 -21.12 -8.77
CA TRP A 54 -13.99 -21.14 -10.20
C TRP A 54 -12.48 -20.93 -10.42
N LEU A 55 -11.87 -19.98 -9.71
CA LEU A 55 -10.44 -19.72 -9.80
C LEU A 55 -9.61 -20.95 -9.40
N LEU A 56 -10.00 -21.65 -8.33
CA LEU A 56 -9.34 -22.89 -7.89
C LEU A 56 -9.57 -24.09 -8.83
N SER A 57 -10.64 -24.07 -9.63
CA SER A 57 -10.89 -25.13 -10.62
C SER A 57 -9.91 -25.09 -11.79
N THR A 58 -9.24 -23.95 -12.00
CA THR A 58 -8.30 -23.76 -13.10
C THR A 58 -6.86 -23.75 -12.60
N ARG A 59 -5.95 -24.45 -13.29
CA ARG A 59 -4.53 -24.50 -12.93
C ARG A 59 -3.90 -23.11 -12.82
N TRP A 60 -4.20 -22.22 -13.77
CA TRP A 60 -3.74 -20.83 -13.75
C TRP A 60 -4.31 -20.05 -12.58
N GLY A 61 -5.57 -20.27 -12.22
CA GLY A 61 -6.18 -19.58 -11.09
C GLY A 61 -5.53 -19.98 -9.75
N VAL A 62 -5.13 -21.24 -9.58
CA VAL A 62 -4.33 -21.66 -8.42
C VAL A 62 -2.98 -20.93 -8.36
N VAL A 63 -2.28 -20.77 -9.50
CA VAL A 63 -1.02 -20.01 -9.56
C VAL A 63 -1.24 -18.55 -9.18
N THR A 64 -2.30 -17.91 -9.69
CA THR A 64 -2.64 -16.53 -9.34
C THR A 64 -2.95 -16.36 -7.85
N VAL A 65 -3.72 -17.29 -7.26
CA VAL A 65 -4.00 -17.28 -5.82
C VAL A 65 -2.69 -17.36 -5.02
N LEU A 66 -1.81 -18.30 -5.37
CA LEU A 66 -0.52 -18.45 -4.70
C LEU A 66 0.36 -17.20 -4.84
N ASP A 67 0.44 -16.61 -6.03
CA ASP A 67 1.20 -15.38 -6.29
C ASP A 67 0.71 -14.21 -5.43
N VAL A 68 -0.61 -13.99 -5.40
CA VAL A 68 -1.22 -12.93 -4.59
C VAL A 68 -0.94 -13.12 -3.10
N TYR A 69 -1.07 -14.35 -2.58
CA TYR A 69 -0.83 -14.64 -1.16
C TYR A 69 0.66 -14.65 -0.79
N ALA A 70 1.56 -15.05 -1.71
CA ALA A 70 3.00 -14.90 -1.52
C ALA A 70 3.36 -13.42 -1.41
N GLY A 71 2.80 -12.56 -2.28
CA GLY A 71 2.93 -11.11 -2.16
C GLY A 71 2.36 -10.57 -0.85
N ALA A 72 1.18 -11.06 -0.42
CA ALA A 72 0.58 -10.67 0.85
C ALA A 72 1.46 -11.06 2.06
N PHE A 73 2.12 -12.22 2.01
CA PHE A 73 3.04 -12.66 3.06
C PHE A 73 4.23 -11.70 3.19
N VAL A 74 4.85 -11.31 2.07
CA VAL A 74 5.96 -10.34 2.06
C VAL A 74 5.51 -9.00 2.66
N VAL A 75 4.32 -8.52 2.28
CA VAL A 75 3.73 -7.30 2.85
C VAL A 75 3.47 -7.44 4.34
N ALA A 76 2.95 -8.58 4.81
CA ALA A 76 2.69 -8.84 6.22
C ALA A 76 3.99 -8.81 7.07
N VAL A 77 5.08 -9.36 6.55
CA VAL A 77 6.41 -9.29 7.18
C VAL A 77 6.89 -7.83 7.26
N TRP A 78 6.75 -7.07 6.18
CA TRP A 78 7.09 -5.64 6.18
C TRP A 78 6.20 -4.84 7.16
N MET A 79 4.90 -5.13 7.23
CA MET A 79 4.00 -4.53 8.22
C MET A 79 4.45 -4.85 9.64
N ARG A 80 4.97 -6.05 9.91
CA ARG A 80 5.50 -6.41 11.23
C ARG A 80 6.71 -5.56 11.60
N ALA A 81 7.66 -5.41 10.67
CA ALA A 81 8.86 -4.60 10.88
C ALA A 81 8.52 -3.12 11.17
N THR A 82 7.38 -2.66 10.66
CA THR A 82 7.04 -1.24 10.69
C THR A 82 5.94 -0.89 11.70
N THR A 83 5.26 -1.87 12.30
CA THR A 83 4.19 -1.67 13.30
C THR A 83 4.70 -2.03 14.69
N ARG A 84 4.60 -1.10 15.66
CA ARG A 84 5.03 -1.36 17.05
C ARG A 84 4.10 -2.29 17.83
N SER A 85 2.81 -2.27 17.53
CA SER A 85 1.81 -3.08 18.23
C SER A 85 1.52 -4.37 17.47
N THR A 86 1.69 -5.51 18.13
CA THR A 86 1.33 -6.83 17.58
C THR A 86 -0.17 -6.93 17.29
N ALA A 87 -1.02 -6.34 18.12
CA ALA A 87 -2.47 -6.35 17.89
C ALA A 87 -2.84 -5.55 16.63
N ALA A 88 -2.22 -4.38 16.43
CA ALA A 88 -2.43 -3.59 15.21
C ALA A 88 -1.90 -4.34 13.98
N TRP A 89 -0.74 -4.97 14.08
CA TRP A 89 -0.20 -5.80 13.01
C TRP A 89 -1.14 -6.95 12.66
N LEU A 90 -1.66 -7.67 13.65
CA LEU A 90 -2.59 -8.78 13.43
C LEU A 90 -3.87 -8.31 12.75
N ALA A 91 -4.42 -7.16 13.16
CA ALA A 91 -5.58 -6.56 12.51
C ALA A 91 -5.32 -6.25 11.02
N TRP A 92 -4.14 -5.71 10.68
CA TRP A 92 -3.75 -5.46 9.30
C TRP A 92 -3.56 -6.75 8.49
N VAL A 93 -2.99 -7.79 9.08
CA VAL A 93 -2.83 -9.10 8.42
C VAL A 93 -4.19 -9.75 8.16
N VAL A 94 -5.09 -9.75 9.14
CA VAL A 94 -6.46 -10.29 8.96
C VAL A 94 -7.17 -9.52 7.85
N ALA A 95 -7.11 -8.19 7.87
CA ALA A 95 -7.67 -7.37 6.80
C ALA A 95 -7.04 -7.71 5.44
N LEU A 96 -5.72 -7.88 5.36
CA LEU A 96 -4.99 -8.20 4.12
C LEU A 96 -5.41 -9.56 3.54
N LEU A 97 -5.68 -10.55 4.40
CA LEU A 97 -6.18 -11.86 3.96
C LEU A 97 -7.63 -11.78 3.45
N CYS A 98 -8.45 -10.90 4.02
CA CYS A 98 -9.86 -10.75 3.62
C CYS A 98 -10.07 -9.85 2.39
N LEU A 99 -9.38 -8.71 2.33
CA LEU A 99 -9.57 -7.66 1.32
C LEU A 99 -8.44 -7.62 0.26
N GLY A 100 -7.42 -8.46 0.40
CA GLY A 100 -6.27 -8.50 -0.50
C GLY A 100 -5.45 -7.20 -0.47
N HIS A 101 -4.75 -6.92 -1.57
CA HIS A 101 -3.79 -5.81 -1.66
C HIS A 101 -4.41 -4.40 -1.59
N ALA A 102 -5.74 -4.27 -1.59
CA ALA A 102 -6.39 -3.02 -1.20
C ALA A 102 -5.96 -2.57 0.20
N VAL A 103 -5.72 -3.52 1.11
CA VAL A 103 -5.24 -3.24 2.47
C VAL A 103 -3.79 -2.78 2.47
N SER A 104 -2.94 -3.33 1.61
CA SER A 104 -1.56 -2.87 1.41
C SER A 104 -1.53 -1.39 1.01
N LEU A 105 -2.39 -1.00 0.07
CA LEU A 105 -2.51 0.39 -0.39
C LEU A 105 -3.07 1.30 0.70
N ALA A 106 -4.14 0.88 1.40
CA ALA A 106 -4.68 1.63 2.52
C ALA A 106 -3.63 1.83 3.63
N TYR A 107 -2.86 0.79 3.95
CA TYR A 107 -1.77 0.86 4.92
C TYR A 107 -0.69 1.85 4.47
N LEU A 108 -0.28 1.80 3.20
CA LEU A 108 0.70 2.74 2.65
C LEU A 108 0.19 4.19 2.72
N LEU A 109 -1.07 4.43 2.35
CA LEU A 109 -1.71 5.75 2.44
C LEU A 109 -1.73 6.28 3.88
N THR A 110 -2.05 5.43 4.87
CA THR A 110 -2.03 5.85 6.28
C THR A 110 -0.63 6.24 6.76
N ARG A 111 0.43 5.67 6.16
CA ARG A 111 1.82 6.05 6.47
C ARG A 111 2.22 7.35 5.80
N LEU A 112 1.86 7.52 4.53
CA LEU A 112 2.12 8.75 3.77
C LEU A 112 1.40 9.95 4.39
N ALA A 113 0.13 9.78 4.78
CA ALA A 113 -0.67 10.81 5.45
C ALA A 113 -0.10 11.24 6.82
N ARG A 114 0.66 10.36 7.49
CA ARG A 114 1.36 10.68 8.75
C ARG A 114 2.69 11.41 8.55
N GLY A 115 2.95 11.96 7.36
CA GLY A 115 4.15 12.76 7.07
C GLY A 115 5.41 11.94 6.83
N ARG A 116 5.30 10.64 6.57
CA ARG A 116 6.46 9.81 6.20
C ARG A 116 6.65 9.86 4.69
N SER A 117 7.75 10.46 4.23
CA SER A 117 8.22 10.34 2.84
C SER A 117 8.28 8.86 2.43
N LEU A 118 8.04 8.52 1.16
CA LEU A 118 8.15 7.16 0.62
C LEU A 118 9.44 6.47 1.07
N ALA A 119 10.55 7.18 1.03
CA ALA A 119 11.84 6.66 1.50
C ALA A 119 11.76 6.21 2.97
N ARG A 120 11.17 7.02 3.86
CA ARG A 120 10.96 6.72 5.29
C ARG A 120 9.82 5.73 5.55
N ALA A 121 8.94 5.51 4.59
CA ALA A 121 7.90 4.49 4.71
C ALA A 121 8.51 3.08 4.58
N PHE A 122 9.53 2.92 3.72
CA PHE A 122 10.25 1.68 3.47
C PHE A 122 11.51 1.49 4.33
N SER A 123 12.21 2.56 4.70
CA SER A 123 13.26 2.52 5.71
C SER A 123 12.60 2.54 7.09
N GLY A 124 12.42 1.36 7.69
CA GLY A 124 11.92 1.26 9.05
C GLY A 124 12.93 1.87 10.03
N ALA A 125 12.55 3.03 10.61
CA ALA A 125 13.27 3.80 11.62
C ALA A 125 14.59 4.44 11.14
#